data_AF-A0A1D1Z1D1-F1
#
_entry.id   AF-A0A1D1Z1D1-F1
#
_cell.length_a   1.000
_cell.length_b   1.000
_cell.length_c   1.000
_cell.angle_alpha   90.00
_cell.angle_beta   90.00
_cell.angle_gamma   90.00
#
_symmetry.space_group_name_H-M   'P 1'
#
loop_
_entity.id
_entity.type
_entity.pdbx_description
1 polymer ?
#
loop_
_entity_poly.entity_id
_entity_poly.type
_entity_poly.pdbx_seq_one_letter_code
_entity_poly.pdbx_strand_id
1 'polypeptide(L)'
;SLMSDKNMQVTIAFNHFGEGLIQRMPRCRHGYFHVVNNDYTQWVMYAIGGSAQPTINSQGNRYVAPGNPFAKEVTKRIDAPSSEWKKWNWKSAGDLFLNGAYFTPSGAGASPRYSKASSLGAKSASLVGTITSDAGVLACRRGHQC
;
A
#
# COMPACT_ATOMS: atom_id res chain seq x y z
N SER A 1 -15.03 20.39 -2.55
CA SER A 1 -13.77 21.11 -2.27
C SER A 1 -12.70 20.08 -1.91
N LEU A 2 -11.40 20.38 -2.05
CA LEU A 2 -10.30 19.46 -1.66
C LEU A 2 -10.37 18.99 -0.19
N MET A 3 -11.15 19.66 0.68
CA MET A 3 -11.35 19.25 2.06
C MET A 3 -12.29 18.04 2.22
N SER A 4 -13.15 17.75 1.23
CA SER A 4 -14.06 16.59 1.27
C SER A 4 -13.30 15.27 1.32
N ASP A 5 -12.12 15.20 0.69
CA ASP A 5 -11.27 14.00 0.64
C ASP A 5 -10.68 13.62 2.00
N LYS A 6 -10.74 14.50 3.01
CA LYS A 6 -10.38 14.15 4.39
C LYS A 6 -11.23 13.01 4.95
N ASN A 7 -12.44 12.82 4.41
CA ASN A 7 -13.36 11.75 4.79
C ASN A 7 -13.27 10.53 3.88
N MET A 8 -12.45 10.57 2.82
CA MET A 8 -12.26 9.44 1.92
C MET A 8 -11.63 8.26 2.67
N GLN A 9 -12.19 7.08 2.45
CA GLN A 9 -11.70 5.82 3.00
C GLN A 9 -11.55 4.83 1.84
N VAL A 10 -10.36 4.26 1.68
CA VAL A 10 -10.05 3.34 0.59
C VAL A 10 -9.39 2.08 1.16
N THR A 11 -9.87 0.92 0.74
CA THR A 11 -9.20 -0.36 0.96
C THR A 11 -8.62 -0.84 -0.36
N ILE A 12 -7.31 -1.10 -0.37
CA ILE A 12 -6.58 -1.69 -1.49
C ILE A 12 -6.19 -3.08 -1.03
N ALA A 13 -6.85 -4.10 -1.57
CA ALA A 13 -6.68 -5.48 -1.13
C ALA A 13 -6.55 -6.47 -2.27
N PHE A 14 -5.73 -7.50 -2.07
CA PHE A 14 -5.58 -8.66 -2.95
C PHE A 14 -5.18 -8.31 -4.40
N ASN A 15 -4.46 -7.21 -4.60
CA ASN A 15 -3.93 -6.83 -5.91
C ASN A 15 -2.53 -7.40 -6.13
N HIS A 16 -2.20 -7.68 -7.40
CA HIS A 16 -0.83 -7.88 -7.85
C HIS A 16 -0.34 -6.62 -8.59
N PHE A 17 0.63 -5.92 -8.02
CA PHE A 17 1.31 -4.77 -8.61
C PHE A 17 2.68 -5.22 -9.15
N GLY A 18 2.72 -5.47 -10.46
CA GLY A 18 3.87 -6.06 -11.13
C GLY A 18 4.47 -5.19 -12.24
N GLU A 19 4.80 -5.84 -13.36
CA GLU A 19 5.63 -5.28 -14.44
C GLU A 19 5.08 -3.97 -15.02
N GLY A 20 6.02 -3.08 -15.41
CA GLY A 20 5.71 -1.80 -16.04
C GLY A 20 5.28 -0.70 -15.06
N LEU A 21 5.07 -1.02 -13.78
CA LEU A 21 4.68 -0.02 -12.77
C LEU A 21 5.89 0.75 -12.25
N ILE A 22 5.84 2.08 -12.42
CA ILE A 22 6.92 2.97 -11.96
C ILE A 22 6.71 3.37 -10.51
N GLN A 23 5.47 3.77 -10.16
CA GLN A 23 5.12 4.38 -8.88
C GLN A 23 3.60 4.47 -8.65
N ARG A 24 3.19 4.94 -7.45
CA ARG A 24 1.80 5.32 -7.09
C ARG A 24 0.84 4.14 -6.89
N MET A 25 1.27 3.14 -6.15
CA MET A 25 0.48 1.95 -5.80
C MET A 25 0.23 1.88 -4.28
N PRO A 26 -0.58 2.77 -3.66
CA PRO A 26 -1.20 3.98 -4.21
C PRO A 26 -0.33 5.25 -4.02
N ARG A 27 -0.77 6.39 -4.58
CA ARG A 27 -0.36 7.74 -4.12
C ARG A 27 -1.53 8.45 -3.46
N CYS A 28 -1.42 8.67 -2.15
CA CYS A 28 -2.51 9.15 -1.31
C CYS A 28 -2.47 10.67 -1.05
N ARG A 29 -3.65 11.27 -0.88
CA ARG A 29 -3.82 12.64 -0.33
C ARG A 29 -4.98 12.65 0.64
N HIS A 30 -4.80 13.32 1.78
CA HIS A 30 -5.82 13.37 2.84
C HIS A 30 -6.30 11.94 3.19
N GLY A 31 -7.57 11.75 3.55
CA GLY A 31 -8.19 10.43 3.66
C GLY A 31 -7.48 9.38 4.53
N TYR A 32 -8.02 8.18 4.45
CA TYR A 32 -7.53 6.98 5.12
C TYR A 32 -7.43 5.84 4.11
N PHE A 33 -6.29 5.14 4.12
CA PHE A 33 -5.98 4.08 3.18
C PHE A 33 -5.53 2.83 3.93
N HIS A 34 -6.26 1.75 3.75
CA HIS A 34 -5.87 0.41 4.22
C HIS A 34 -5.32 -0.37 3.03
N VAL A 35 -4.01 -0.57 3.03
CA VAL A 35 -3.28 -1.33 2.01
C VAL A 35 -3.01 -2.71 2.61
N VAL A 36 -3.76 -3.73 2.20
CA VAL A 36 -3.77 -5.04 2.88
C VAL A 36 -3.60 -6.21 1.92
N ASN A 37 -2.67 -7.12 2.22
CA ASN A 37 -2.46 -8.36 1.46
C ASN A 37 -2.34 -8.18 -0.07
N ASN A 38 -1.59 -7.17 -0.54
CA ASN A 38 -1.23 -6.99 -1.94
C ASN A 38 0.20 -7.49 -2.19
N ASP A 39 0.46 -7.99 -3.39
CA ASP A 39 1.78 -8.42 -3.86
C ASP A 39 2.41 -7.34 -4.72
N TYR A 40 3.57 -6.82 -4.29
CA TYR A 40 4.35 -5.83 -5.02
C TYR A 40 5.64 -6.48 -5.48
N THR A 41 5.75 -6.76 -6.76
CA THR A 41 6.89 -7.50 -7.31
C THR A 41 7.87 -6.59 -8.04
N GLN A 42 7.41 -5.45 -8.54
CA GLN A 42 8.23 -4.50 -9.29
C GLN A 42 7.74 -3.05 -9.06
N TRP A 43 8.67 -2.16 -8.72
CA TRP A 43 8.50 -0.71 -8.83
C TRP A 43 9.82 -0.08 -9.28
N VAL A 44 9.77 1.10 -9.89
CA VAL A 44 10.98 1.81 -10.34
C VAL A 44 11.38 2.90 -9.36
N MET A 45 10.41 3.63 -8.79
CA MET A 45 10.68 4.77 -7.91
C MET A 45 10.22 4.54 -6.46
N TYR A 46 8.96 4.15 -6.26
CA TYR A 46 8.39 3.81 -4.95
C TYR A 46 7.10 3.02 -5.14
N ALA A 47 6.72 2.17 -4.18
CA ALA A 47 5.42 1.51 -4.22
C ALA A 47 4.32 2.45 -3.71
N ILE A 48 4.38 2.83 -2.43
CA ILE A 48 3.37 3.63 -1.74
C ILE A 48 3.87 5.06 -1.58
N GLY A 49 3.05 6.05 -1.90
CA GLY A 49 3.42 7.45 -1.68
C GLY A 49 2.27 8.32 -1.22
N GLY A 50 2.58 9.58 -0.91
CA GLY A 50 1.53 10.51 -0.53
C GLY A 50 2.01 11.93 -0.27
N SER A 51 1.04 12.85 -0.27
CA SER A 51 1.19 14.28 0.03
C SER A 51 -0.02 14.75 0.83
N ALA A 52 0.08 15.91 1.50
CA ALA A 52 -1.05 16.50 2.22
C ALA A 52 -1.67 15.60 3.31
N GLN A 53 -0.81 14.99 4.14
CA GLN A 53 -1.14 14.26 5.37
C GLN A 53 -2.19 13.13 5.21
N PRO A 54 -1.93 12.10 4.38
CA PRO A 54 -2.76 10.92 4.38
C PRO A 54 -2.45 10.01 5.56
N THR A 55 -3.46 9.27 6.03
CA THR A 55 -3.24 8.13 6.94
C THR A 55 -3.12 6.85 6.11
N ILE A 56 -1.99 6.16 6.24
CA ILE A 56 -1.72 4.90 5.53
C ILE A 56 -1.51 3.78 6.55
N ASN A 57 -2.26 2.70 6.37
CA ASN A 57 -2.13 1.45 7.10
C ASN A 57 -1.72 0.34 6.12
N SER A 58 -0.43 0.01 6.09
CA SER A 58 0.09 -1.15 5.35
C SER A 58 0.05 -2.37 6.26
N GLN A 59 -0.59 -3.46 5.81
CA GLN A 59 -0.76 -4.66 6.61
C GLN A 59 -0.69 -5.96 5.80
N GLY A 60 0.20 -6.87 6.17
CA GLY A 60 0.27 -8.21 5.56
C GLY A 60 0.58 -8.23 4.05
N ASN A 61 1.11 -7.16 3.47
CA ASN A 61 1.52 -7.11 2.07
C ASN A 61 2.87 -7.79 1.87
N ARG A 62 3.18 -8.14 0.62
CA ARG A 62 4.49 -8.65 0.21
C ARG A 62 5.16 -7.64 -0.71
N TYR A 63 6.36 -7.19 -0.34
CA TYR A 63 7.15 -6.22 -1.09
C TYR A 63 8.47 -6.83 -1.54
N VAL A 64 8.63 -7.05 -2.83
CA VAL A 64 9.90 -7.44 -3.46
C VAL A 64 10.49 -6.22 -4.12
N ALA A 65 11.54 -5.66 -3.53
CA ALA A 65 12.20 -4.52 -4.14
C ALA A 65 12.85 -4.88 -5.49
N PRO A 66 12.94 -3.93 -6.43
CA PRO A 66 13.67 -4.12 -7.68
C PRO A 66 15.17 -4.33 -7.42
N GLY A 67 15.90 -4.78 -8.45
CA GLY A 67 17.36 -4.93 -8.39
C GLY A 67 18.12 -3.61 -8.16
N ASN A 68 17.50 -2.46 -8.48
CA ASN A 68 18.10 -1.14 -8.27
C ASN A 68 18.30 -0.85 -6.76
N PRO A 69 19.54 -0.63 -6.29
CA PRO A 69 19.82 -0.34 -4.88
C PRO A 69 19.23 0.99 -4.39
N PHE A 70 18.89 1.91 -5.29
CA PHE A 70 18.30 3.21 -4.93
C PHE A 70 16.76 3.17 -4.84
N ALA A 71 16.14 2.02 -5.08
CA ALA A 71 14.68 1.84 -5.09
C ALA A 71 14.21 0.81 -4.04
N LYS A 72 14.86 0.80 -2.87
CA LYS A 72 14.55 -0.15 -1.78
C LYS A 72 13.45 0.33 -0.83
N GLU A 73 13.28 1.64 -0.70
CA GLU A 73 12.23 2.18 0.16
C GLU A 73 10.86 2.03 -0.52
N VAL A 74 9.94 1.33 0.16
CA VAL A 74 8.55 1.15 -0.27
C VAL A 74 7.81 2.49 -0.31
N THR A 75 8.19 3.42 0.58
CA THR A 75 7.43 4.65 0.86
C THR A 75 8.07 5.91 0.27
N LYS A 76 7.25 6.82 -0.27
CA LYS A 76 7.71 8.16 -0.71
C LYS A 76 6.80 9.28 -0.23
N ARG A 77 7.37 10.22 0.54
CA ARG A 77 6.70 11.46 0.94
C ARG A 77 6.96 12.53 -0.11
N ILE A 78 5.90 13.24 -0.50
CA ILE A 78 5.90 14.18 -1.61
C ILE A 78 5.48 15.55 -1.09
N ASP A 79 6.21 16.59 -1.50
CA ASP A 79 5.93 18.00 -1.23
C ASP A 79 5.83 18.35 0.26
N ALA A 80 6.61 17.69 1.13
CA ALA A 80 6.65 17.99 2.56
C ALA A 80 8.06 17.79 3.14
N PRO A 81 8.57 18.73 3.95
CA PRO A 81 9.83 18.55 4.67
C PRO A 81 9.69 17.49 5.77
N SER A 82 10.82 16.95 6.24
CA SER A 82 10.86 15.92 7.28
C SER A 82 10.22 16.35 8.61
N SER A 83 10.30 17.64 8.96
CA SER A 83 9.63 18.22 10.13
C SER A 83 8.10 18.15 10.05
N GLU A 84 7.53 18.06 8.85
CA GLU A 84 6.10 17.94 8.62
C GLU A 84 5.68 16.47 8.48
N TRP A 85 6.25 15.74 7.50
CA TRP A 85 5.74 14.42 7.17
C TRP A 85 5.97 13.39 8.28
N LYS A 86 6.95 13.59 9.17
CA LYS A 86 7.14 12.73 10.36
C LYS A 86 5.91 12.71 11.28
N LYS A 87 5.03 13.71 11.18
CA LYS A 87 3.75 13.78 11.91
C LYS A 87 2.62 13.00 11.22
N TRP A 88 2.80 12.56 9.97
CA TRP A 88 1.79 11.82 9.22
C TRP A 88 1.74 10.37 9.68
N ASN A 89 0.55 9.78 9.76
CA ASN A 89 0.36 8.44 10.33
C ASN A 89 0.51 7.36 9.25
N TRP A 90 1.74 6.86 9.08
CA TRP A 90 2.08 5.80 8.12
C TRP A 90 2.67 4.64 8.90
N LYS A 91 1.99 3.48 8.86
CA LYS A 91 2.43 2.29 9.57
C LYS A 91 2.46 1.07 8.67
N SER A 92 3.31 0.11 9.05
CA SER A 92 3.45 -1.21 8.45
C SER A 92 3.31 -2.25 9.57
N ALA A 93 2.53 -3.30 9.34
CA ALA A 93 2.30 -4.37 10.30
C ALA A 93 2.15 -5.73 9.61
N GLY A 94 3.03 -6.68 9.94
CA GLY A 94 3.01 -8.03 9.34
C GLY A 94 3.35 -8.07 7.84
N ASP A 95 3.86 -6.98 7.28
CA ASP A 95 4.35 -6.93 5.90
C ASP A 95 5.64 -7.76 5.74
N LEU A 96 5.79 -8.43 4.59
CA LEU A 96 7.00 -9.16 4.21
C LEU A 96 7.84 -8.32 3.26
N PHE A 97 9.10 -8.08 3.64
CA PHE A 97 10.05 -7.33 2.83
C PHE A 97 11.14 -8.25 2.27
N LEU A 98 11.30 -8.23 0.95
CA LEU A 98 12.24 -9.07 0.22
C LEU A 98 13.17 -8.21 -0.63
N ASN A 99 14.35 -8.76 -0.94
CA ASN A 99 15.37 -8.08 -1.74
C ASN A 99 15.78 -6.70 -1.17
N GLY A 100 15.84 -6.57 0.15
CA GLY A 100 16.21 -5.33 0.84
C GLY A 100 15.13 -4.25 0.85
N ALA A 101 13.88 -4.57 0.47
CA ALA A 101 12.76 -3.66 0.66
C ALA A 101 12.66 -3.21 2.12
N TYR A 102 12.21 -1.99 2.37
CA TYR A 102 11.87 -1.54 3.71
C TYR A 102 10.79 -0.46 3.71
N PHE A 103 10.09 -0.34 4.83
CA PHE A 103 9.08 0.67 5.06
C PHE A 103 9.54 1.60 6.18
N THR A 104 9.69 2.89 5.90
CA THR A 104 9.88 3.91 6.94
C THR A 104 8.53 4.28 7.54
N PRO A 105 8.25 4.05 8.84
CA PRO A 105 7.01 4.49 9.46
C PRO A 105 7.08 5.95 9.94
N SER A 106 5.93 6.54 10.26
CA SER A 106 5.83 7.88 10.87
C SER A 106 4.53 8.06 11.66
N GLY A 107 4.47 9.12 12.46
CA GLY A 107 3.33 9.44 13.30
C GLY A 107 3.27 8.59 14.58
N ALA A 108 2.14 8.66 15.29
CA ALA A 108 2.00 8.10 16.63
C ALA A 108 1.71 6.58 16.66
N GLY A 109 1.61 5.92 15.50
CA GLY A 109 1.37 4.47 15.37
C GLY A 109 -0.03 3.97 15.78
N ALA A 110 -0.69 4.64 16.73
CA ALA A 110 -1.99 4.28 17.31
C ALA A 110 -3.02 5.41 17.13
N SER A 111 -3.43 5.69 15.90
CA SER A 111 -4.57 6.58 15.64
C SER A 111 -5.90 5.83 15.81
N PRO A 112 -6.92 6.40 16.48
CA PRO A 112 -8.30 5.92 16.44
C PRO A 112 -8.89 5.86 15.01
N ARG A 113 -8.19 6.43 14.02
CA ARG A 113 -8.56 6.28 12.60
C ARG A 113 -8.27 4.87 12.07
N TYR A 114 -7.33 4.13 12.66
CA TYR A 114 -7.03 2.76 12.24
C TYR A 114 -8.11 1.76 12.65
N SER A 115 -8.90 2.04 13.70
CA SER A 115 -10.00 1.17 14.12
C SER A 115 -11.22 1.25 13.20
N LYS A 116 -11.28 2.22 12.27
CA LYS A 116 -12.29 2.26 11.21
C LYS A 116 -12.06 1.21 10.10
N ALA A 117 -10.88 0.57 10.06
CA ALA A 117 -10.60 -0.55 9.16
C ALA A 117 -10.90 -1.87 9.88
N SER A 118 -12.16 -2.28 9.88
CA SER A 118 -12.59 -3.50 10.59
C SER A 118 -13.41 -4.46 9.73
N SER A 119 -13.20 -4.52 8.41
CA SER A 119 -13.87 -5.53 7.58
C SER A 119 -13.05 -6.81 7.37
N LEU A 120 -11.70 -6.73 7.36
CA LEU A 120 -10.83 -7.86 7.04
C LEU A 120 -9.57 -7.86 7.91
N GLY A 121 -9.37 -8.93 8.68
CA GLY A 121 -8.08 -9.20 9.32
C GLY A 121 -7.05 -9.58 8.26
N ALA A 122 -5.86 -8.98 8.32
CA ALA A 122 -4.79 -9.31 7.38
C ALA A 122 -4.35 -10.77 7.54
N LYS A 123 -4.23 -11.48 6.42
CA LYS A 123 -3.60 -12.80 6.35
C LYS A 123 -2.08 -12.65 6.44
N SER A 124 -1.38 -13.76 6.72
CA SER A 124 0.09 -13.81 6.67
C SER A 124 0.60 -13.35 5.29
N ALA A 125 1.61 -12.48 5.29
CA ALA A 125 2.25 -12.01 4.06
C ALA A 125 2.90 -13.14 3.25
N SER A 126 3.19 -14.30 3.87
CA SER A 126 3.65 -15.51 3.17
C SER A 126 2.61 -16.12 2.22
N LEU A 127 1.32 -15.88 2.47
CA LEU A 127 0.23 -16.38 1.63
C LEU A 127 -0.10 -15.45 0.47
N VAL A 128 0.44 -14.23 0.46
CA VAL A 128 0.09 -13.17 -0.49
C VAL A 128 0.27 -13.63 -1.94
N GLY A 129 1.39 -14.26 -2.27
CA GLY A 129 1.62 -14.75 -3.63
C GLY A 129 0.56 -15.75 -4.11
N THR A 130 -0.01 -16.56 -3.21
CA THR A 130 -1.10 -17.50 -3.54
C THR A 130 -2.45 -16.79 -3.63
N ILE A 131 -2.80 -15.94 -2.65
CA ILE A 131 -4.12 -15.29 -2.62
C ILE A 131 -4.29 -14.17 -3.66
N THR A 132 -3.21 -13.77 -4.33
CA THR A 132 -3.23 -12.83 -5.46
C THR A 132 -2.88 -13.50 -6.80
N SER A 133 -2.82 -14.83 -6.87
CA SER A 133 -2.46 -15.52 -8.13
C SER A 133 -3.49 -15.32 -9.24
N ASP A 134 -4.75 -15.17 -8.86
CA ASP A 134 -5.88 -14.97 -9.77
C ASP A 134 -6.27 -13.49 -9.89
N ALA A 135 -5.37 -12.57 -9.49
CA ALA A 135 -5.60 -11.14 -9.64
C ALA A 135 -5.69 -10.77 -11.12
N GLY A 136 -6.76 -10.06 -11.49
CA GLY A 136 -6.99 -9.64 -12.86
C GLY A 136 -8.42 -9.95 -13.32
N VAL A 137 -8.59 -10.06 -14.63
CA VAL A 137 -9.88 -10.43 -15.22
C VAL A 137 -10.19 -11.90 -14.99
N LEU A 138 -11.46 -12.21 -14.75
CA LEU A 138 -11.91 -13.60 -14.74
C LEU A 138 -11.71 -14.23 -16.12
N ALA A 139 -11.31 -15.50 -16.17
CA ALA A 139 -11.23 -16.27 -17.40
C ALA A 139 -12.64 -16.65 -17.89
N CYS A 140 -13.31 -15.69 -18.53
CA CYS A 140 -14.67 -15.82 -19.02
C CYS A 140 -14.75 -16.55 -20.38
N ARG A 141 -15.79 -17.38 -20.57
CA ARG A 141 -16.15 -17.95 -21.87
C ARG A 141 -17.52 -17.45 -22.31
N ARG A 142 -17.67 -17.14 -23.60
CA ARG A 142 -18.95 -16.68 -24.17
C ARG A 142 -20.05 -17.71 -23.87
N GLY A 143 -21.20 -17.24 -23.38
CA GLY A 143 -22.35 -18.09 -23.05
C GLY A 143 -22.26 -18.81 -21.69
N HIS A 144 -21.23 -18.57 -20.89
CA HIS A 144 -21.10 -19.11 -19.53
C HIS A 144 -20.96 -17.98 -18.52
N GLN A 145 -21.48 -18.20 -17.30
CA GLN A 145 -21.24 -17.27 -16.21
C GLN A 145 -19.75 -17.26 -15.84
N CYS A 146 -19.26 -16.06 -15.58
CA CYS A 146 -18.10 -15.82 -14.74
C CYS A 146 -18.62 -15.41 -13.35
#